data_AF-A0A2E7N5F5-F1
#
_entry.id   AF-A0A2E7N5F5-F1
#
_cell.length_a   1.000
_cell.length_b   1.000
_cell.length_c   1.000
_cell.angle_alpha   90.00
_cell.angle_beta   90.00
_cell.angle_gamma   90.00
#
_symmetry.space_group_name_H-M   'P 1'
#
loop_
_entity.id
_entity.type
_entity.pdbx_description
1 polymer ?
#
loop_
_entity_poly.entity_id
_entity_poly.type
_entity_poly.pdbx_seq_one_letter_code
_entity_poly.pdbx_strand_id
1 'polypeptide(L)'
;MRKKEGYMAEYDLLVRAGRAFCAESDLDGPGAVAVVGDRIVASGPEVDGTAAETLDFPNDLLLPGLVDMHAHPARRDSRCRWWCPETAVRTPCCECTWPMVRTGGDTMAVGFGAGS
;
A
#
# COMPACT_ATOMS: atom_id res chain seq x y z
N MET A 1 -20.63 1.54 -24.93
CA MET A 1 -19.28 1.74 -24.37
C MET A 1 -18.40 2.28 -25.47
N ARG A 2 -17.87 3.49 -25.29
CA ARG A 2 -17.16 4.23 -26.34
C ARG A 2 -15.75 3.62 -26.47
N LYS A 3 -15.52 2.78 -27.47
CA LYS A 3 -14.15 2.42 -27.87
C LYS A 3 -13.51 3.71 -28.40
N LYS A 4 -12.50 4.23 -27.70
CA LYS A 4 -11.64 5.25 -28.28
C LYS A 4 -10.62 4.54 -29.16
N GLU A 5 -10.79 4.62 -30.47
CA GLU A 5 -9.69 4.49 -31.41
C GLU A 5 -8.76 5.69 -31.21
N GLY A 6 -7.47 5.44 -30.92
CA GLY A 6 -6.49 6.51 -30.80
C GLY A 6 -5.15 6.02 -30.28
N TYR A 7 -4.21 5.79 -31.21
CA TYR A 7 -2.80 5.41 -31.02
C TYR A 7 -2.59 4.08 -30.27
N MET A 8 -1.77 3.17 -30.84
CA MET A 8 -1.40 1.92 -30.15
C MET A 8 -0.48 2.28 -28.98
N ALA A 9 -1.08 2.66 -27.85
CA ALA A 9 -0.36 2.86 -26.61
C ALA A 9 0.40 1.56 -26.30
N GLU A 10 1.70 1.70 -26.08
CA GLU A 10 2.60 0.60 -25.76
C GLU A 10 2.28 0.01 -24.39
N TYR A 11 1.78 0.86 -23.48
CA TYR A 11 1.41 0.50 -22.11
C TYR A 11 -0.03 0.87 -21.79
N ASP A 12 -0.65 0.16 -20.85
CA ASP A 12 -1.95 0.55 -20.31
C ASP A 12 -1.78 1.71 -19.31
N LEU A 13 -0.75 1.62 -18.46
CA LEU A 13 -0.43 2.63 -17.46
C LEU A 13 1.09 2.87 -17.40
N LEU A 14 1.49 4.14 -17.36
CA LEU A 14 2.86 4.57 -17.10
C LEU A 14 2.89 5.48 -15.87
N VAL A 15 3.61 5.05 -14.83
CA VAL A 15 3.77 5.84 -13.59
C VAL A 15 5.20 6.36 -13.53
N ARG A 16 5.38 7.69 -13.47
CA ARG A 16 6.69 8.34 -13.33
C ARG A 16 6.82 8.93 -11.93
N ALA A 17 7.98 8.75 -11.31
CA ALA A 17 8.25 9.27 -9.98
C ALA A 17 9.63 9.94 -9.89
N GLY A 18 9.75 10.90 -8.98
CA GLY A 18 11.03 11.54 -8.65
C GLY A 18 12.05 10.55 -8.11
N ARG A 19 11.57 9.51 -7.41
CA ARG A 19 12.37 8.35 -7.00
C ARG A 19 11.53 7.09 -7.07
N ALA A 20 12.01 6.06 -7.75
CA ALA A 20 11.51 4.71 -7.70
C ALA A 20 12.51 3.84 -6.93
N PHE A 21 12.01 2.94 -6.08
CA PHE A 21 12.84 2.04 -5.31
C PHE A 21 12.42 0.57 -5.50
N CYS A 22 13.38 -0.31 -5.77
CA CYS A 22 13.21 -1.75 -5.80
C CYS A 22 14.50 -2.44 -5.37
N ALA A 23 14.48 -3.14 -4.24
CA ALA A 23 15.66 -3.81 -3.69
C ALA A 23 16.15 -4.97 -4.58
N GLU A 24 15.24 -5.68 -5.24
CA GLU A 24 15.59 -6.81 -6.11
C GLU A 24 16.26 -6.36 -7.40
N SER A 25 15.75 -5.27 -8.00
CA SER A 25 16.25 -4.73 -9.25
C SER A 25 17.41 -3.75 -9.08
N ASP A 26 17.88 -3.52 -7.83
CA ASP A 26 18.83 -2.48 -7.44
C ASP A 26 18.45 -1.08 -7.96
N LEU A 27 17.14 -0.82 -8.04
CA LEU A 27 16.61 0.46 -8.49
C LEU A 27 16.50 1.38 -7.27
N ASP A 28 17.26 2.47 -7.26
CA ASP A 28 17.14 3.54 -6.27
C ASP A 28 17.51 4.89 -6.90
N GLY A 29 16.50 5.57 -7.44
CA GLY A 29 16.70 6.85 -8.14
C GLY A 29 15.49 7.25 -8.99
N PRO A 30 15.59 8.32 -9.79
CA PRO A 30 14.52 8.71 -10.71
C PRO A 30 14.11 7.55 -11.62
N GLY A 31 12.81 7.36 -11.82
CA GLY A 31 12.36 6.21 -12.60
C GLY A 31 10.87 6.20 -12.89
N ALA A 32 10.50 5.31 -13.80
CA ALA A 32 9.12 5.03 -14.13
C ALA A 32 8.83 3.52 -14.12
N VAL A 33 7.55 3.18 -14.02
CA VAL A 33 7.03 1.82 -14.06
C VAL A 33 5.94 1.76 -15.12
N ALA A 34 6.10 0.84 -16.07
CA ALA A 34 5.14 0.59 -17.13
C ALA A 34 4.35 -0.69 -16.84
N VAL A 35 3.03 -0.62 -17.03
CA VAL A 35 2.08 -1.70 -16.73
C VAL A 35 1.26 -2.02 -17.97
N VAL A 36 1.09 -3.32 -18.21
CA VAL A 36 0.16 -3.87 -19.20
C VAL A 36 -0.70 -4.92 -18.50
N GLY A 37 -2.02 -4.74 -18.53
CA GLY A 37 -2.98 -5.57 -17.81
C GLY A 37 -2.71 -5.59 -16.31
N ASP A 38 -2.36 -6.77 -15.79
CA ASP A 38 -2.07 -7.03 -14.38
C ASP A 38 -0.56 -7.16 -14.08
N ARG A 39 0.32 -6.81 -15.05
CA ARG A 39 1.77 -7.01 -14.93
C ARG A 39 2.57 -5.73 -15.16
N ILE A 40 3.65 -5.61 -14.40
CA ILE A 40 4.72 -4.65 -14.66
C ILE A 40 5.59 -5.23 -15.78
N VAL A 41 5.71 -4.50 -16.90
CA VAL A 41 6.47 -4.92 -18.08
C VAL A 41 7.85 -4.28 -18.15
N ALA A 42 8.03 -3.10 -17.54
CA ALA A 42 9.32 -2.41 -17.45
C ALA A 42 9.37 -1.51 -16.21
N SER A 43 10.58 -1.31 -15.68
CA SER A 43 10.85 -0.39 -14.58
C SER A 43 12.24 0.21 -14.68
N GLY A 44 12.39 1.50 -14.38
CA GLY A 44 13.70 2.19 -14.34
C GLY A 44 13.68 3.59 -14.95
N PRO A 45 14.84 4.27 -15.00
CA PRO A 45 14.97 5.62 -15.57
C PRO A 45 14.78 5.67 -17.10
N GLU A 46 15.06 4.56 -17.79
CA GLU A 46 14.97 4.42 -19.25
C GLU A 46 13.53 4.19 -19.73
N VAL A 47 12.58 3.98 -18.81
CA VAL A 47 11.21 3.66 -19.17
C VAL A 47 10.50 4.90 -19.70
N ASP A 48 10.28 4.90 -21.00
CA ASP A 48 9.56 5.92 -21.75
C ASP A 48 8.67 5.24 -22.79
N GLY A 49 7.70 5.97 -23.34
CA GLY A 49 6.78 5.45 -24.33
C GLY A 49 5.38 6.05 -24.24
N THR A 50 4.48 5.49 -25.04
CA THR A 50 3.07 5.92 -25.04
C THR A 50 2.24 5.00 -24.16
N ALA A 51 1.41 5.58 -23.28
CA ALA A 51 0.51 4.82 -22.41
C ALA A 51 -0.93 5.30 -22.57
N ALA A 52 -1.91 4.43 -22.31
CA ALA A 52 -3.32 4.83 -22.29
C ALA A 52 -3.60 5.80 -21.14
N GLU A 53 -2.87 5.66 -20.03
CA GLU A 53 -2.85 6.58 -18.89
C GLU A 53 -1.41 6.82 -18.40
N THR A 54 -1.09 8.08 -18.10
CA THR A 54 0.21 8.45 -17.50
C THR A 54 -0.04 9.20 -16.19
N LEU A 55 0.65 8.79 -15.14
CA LEU A 55 0.62 9.43 -13.82
C LEU A 55 2.01 9.95 -13.46
N ASP A 56 2.12 11.24 -13.17
CA ASP A 56 3.39 11.91 -12.88
C ASP A 56 3.46 12.37 -11.41
N PHE A 57 4.46 11.86 -10.69
CA PHE A 57 4.72 12.15 -9.28
C PHE A 57 6.18 12.58 -9.07
N PRO A 58 6.60 13.74 -9.62
CA PRO A 58 8.01 14.13 -9.70
C PRO A 58 8.69 14.36 -8.34
N ASN A 59 7.93 14.49 -7.25
CA ASN A 59 8.44 14.71 -5.89
C ASN A 59 8.14 13.55 -4.93
N ASP A 60 7.54 12.46 -5.43
CA ASP A 60 7.14 11.34 -4.57
C ASP A 60 8.04 10.11 -4.77
N LEU A 61 7.91 9.18 -3.83
CA LEU A 61 8.61 7.89 -3.83
C LEU A 61 7.66 6.79 -4.30
N LEU A 62 8.02 6.11 -5.38
CA LEU A 62 7.34 4.93 -5.89
C LEU A 62 7.95 3.66 -5.29
N LEU A 63 7.11 2.86 -4.64
CA LEU A 63 7.48 1.60 -3.98
C LEU A 63 6.69 0.42 -4.56
N PRO A 64 7.20 -0.81 -4.42
CA PRO A 64 6.38 -2.00 -4.53
C PRO A 64 5.22 -1.92 -3.54
N GLY A 65 4.08 -2.50 -3.90
CA GLY A 65 2.94 -2.60 -2.99
C GLY A 65 3.36 -3.26 -1.67
N LEU A 66 3.10 -2.59 -0.55
CA LEU A 66 3.47 -3.10 0.76
C LEU A 66 2.58 -4.30 1.12
N VAL A 67 3.21 -5.37 1.59
CA VAL A 67 2.51 -6.56 2.09
C VAL A 67 2.43 -6.46 3.61
N ASP A 68 1.22 -6.28 4.12
CA ASP A 68 0.94 -6.30 5.55
C ASP A 68 0.70 -7.74 6.02
N MET A 69 1.64 -8.28 6.79
CA MET A 69 1.55 -9.63 7.36
C MET A 69 0.73 -9.69 8.65
N HIS A 70 0.33 -8.54 9.20
CA HIS A 70 -0.37 -8.47 10.47
C HIS A 70 -1.53 -7.47 10.42
N ALA A 71 -2.47 -7.75 9.53
CA ALA A 71 -3.69 -6.98 9.40
C ALA A 71 -4.85 -7.60 10.21
N HIS A 72 -5.64 -6.75 10.84
CA HIS A 72 -6.99 -7.07 11.30
C HIS A 72 -8.01 -6.36 10.41
N PRO A 73 -8.26 -6.84 9.17
CA PRO A 73 -9.16 -6.16 8.26
C PRO A 73 -10.60 -6.27 8.77
N ALA A 74 -11.14 -5.15 9.25
CA ALA A 74 -12.57 -5.03 9.48
C ALA A 74 -13.27 -4.76 8.14
N ARG A 75 -14.31 -5.53 7.82
CA ARG A 75 -15.27 -5.10 6.81
C ARG A 75 -15.96 -3.83 7.32
N ARG A 76 -16.33 -2.90 6.44
CA ARG A 76 -16.99 -1.63 6.79
C ARG A 76 -18.25 -1.80 7.65
N ASP A 77 -18.83 -3.00 7.65
CA ASP A 77 -20.03 -3.44 8.37
C ASP A 77 -19.75 -4.52 9.45
N SER A 78 -18.51 -4.96 9.62
CA SER A 78 -18.16 -5.96 10.62
C SER A 78 -18.23 -5.37 12.03
N ARG A 79 -19.19 -5.87 12.80
CA ARG A 79 -19.35 -5.52 14.22
C ARG A 79 -18.39 -6.35 15.04
N CYS A 80 -17.45 -5.71 15.71
CA CYS A 80 -16.70 -6.37 16.77
C CYS A 80 -17.67 -6.64 17.92
N ARG A 81 -17.96 -7.93 18.17
CA ARG A 81 -18.86 -8.41 19.23
C ARG A 81 -18.18 -8.36 20.60
N TRP A 82 -17.26 -7.44 20.81
CA TRP A 82 -16.69 -7.21 22.13
C TRP A 82 -17.60 -6.21 22.82
N TRP A 83 -18.45 -6.74 23.69
CA TRP A 83 -19.28 -5.94 24.59
C TRP A 83 -18.35 -5.30 25.62
N CYS A 84 -18.16 -3.98 25.54
CA CYS A 84 -17.60 -3.20 26.64
C CYS A 84 -18.72 -2.91 27.67
N PRO A 85 -18.69 -3.50 28.88
CA PRO A 85 -19.79 -3.37 29.85
C PRO A 85 -19.95 -1.94 30.40
N GLU A 86 -18.95 -1.07 30.26
CA GLU A 86 -18.95 0.27 30.85
C GLU A 86 -19.62 1.34 29.99
N THR A 87 -19.74 1.16 28.67
CA THR A 87 -20.18 2.26 27.77
C THR A 87 -21.42 1.95 26.93
N ALA A 88 -21.83 0.68 26.77
CA ALA A 88 -23.01 0.29 26.00
C ALA A 88 -23.12 0.88 24.58
N VAL A 89 -22.03 1.39 24.00
CA VAL A 89 -21.98 1.90 22.62
C VAL A 89 -21.44 0.81 21.70
N ARG A 90 -22.11 0.59 20.57
CA ARG A 90 -21.57 -0.21 19.46
C ARG A 90 -20.50 0.61 18.74
N THR A 91 -19.29 0.64 19.26
CA THR A 91 -18.20 1.36 18.61
C THR A 91 -17.71 0.57 17.39
N PRO A 92 -17.46 1.21 16.22
CA PRO A 92 -16.81 0.54 15.10
C PRO A 92 -15.44 0.01 15.54
N CYS A 93 -15.05 -1.13 14.96
CA CYS A 93 -13.89 -1.90 15.44
C CYS A 93 -12.58 -1.10 15.47
N CYS A 94 -12.48 -0.02 14.69
CA CYS A 94 -11.31 0.84 14.62
C CYS A 94 -11.05 1.66 15.90
N GLU A 95 -12.04 1.91 16.76
CA GLU A 95 -11.87 2.75 17.95
C GLU A 95 -11.49 1.94 19.21
N CYS A 96 -11.75 0.63 19.23
CA CYS A 96 -11.42 -0.23 20.38
C CYS A 96 -9.94 -0.63 20.46
N THR A 97 -9.17 -0.49 19.38
CA THR A 97 -7.72 -0.78 19.39
C THR A 97 -6.90 0.36 20.00
N TRP A 98 -7.43 1.58 19.99
CA TRP A 98 -6.72 2.78 20.43
C TRP A 98 -6.40 2.86 21.94
N PRO A 99 -7.21 2.31 22.88
CA PRO A 99 -6.86 2.31 24.31
C PRO A 99 -5.74 1.32 24.69
N MET A 100 -5.61 0.19 23.99
CA MET A 100 -4.54 -0.80 24.28
C MET A 100 -3.17 -0.33 23.77
N VAL A 101 -3.15 0.44 22.68
CA VAL A 101 -1.91 1.08 22.20
C VAL A 101 -1.48 2.26 23.07
N ARG A 102 -2.42 2.99 23.69
CA ARG A 102 -2.10 4.13 24.57
C ARG A 102 -1.54 3.72 25.94
N THR A 103 -1.81 2.50 26.41
CA THR A 103 -1.24 1.99 27.67
C THR A 103 0.13 1.33 27.48
N GLY A 104 0.54 1.03 26.24
CA GLY A 104 1.90 0.60 25.89
C GLY A 104 2.82 1.75 25.46
N GLY A 105 2.52 2.98 25.91
CA GLY A 105 3.24 4.19 25.53
C GLY A 105 4.70 4.25 26.03
N ASP A 106 5.08 3.44 27.00
CA ASP A 106 6.45 3.40 27.52
C ASP A 106 6.95 1.94 27.55
N THR A 107 7.79 1.59 26.57
CA THR A 107 8.51 0.31 26.36
C THR A 107 7.71 -0.87 25.76
N MET A 108 8.00 -1.19 24.50
CA MET A 108 7.92 -2.58 24.01
C MET A 108 9.09 -3.36 24.63
N ALA A 109 8.86 -4.00 25.78
CA ALA A 109 9.77 -5.00 26.33
C ALA A 109 9.50 -6.35 25.63
N VAL A 110 10.39 -6.75 24.72
CA VAL A 110 10.42 -8.11 24.18
C VAL A 110 11.12 -9.00 25.19
N GLY A 111 10.36 -9.55 26.15
CA GLY A 111 10.86 -10.54 27.10
C GLY A 111 10.63 -11.95 26.56
N PHE A 112 11.69 -12.65 26.14
CA PHE A 112 11.64 -14.11 25.94
C PHE A 112 11.55 -14.79 27.31
N GLY A 113 10.35 -15.17 27.72
CA GLY A 113 10.14 -16.09 28.83
C GLY A 113 10.41 -17.52 28.38
N ALA A 114 11.61 -18.02 28.63
CA ALA A 114 11.86 -19.46 28.63
C ALA A 114 11.15 -20.07 29.84
N GLY A 115 10.14 -20.90 29.59
CA GLY A 115 9.47 -21.72 30.61
C GLY A 115 9.73 -23.18 30.33
N SER A 116 10.58 -23.78 31.16
CA SER A 116 10.78 -25.21 31.38
C SER A 116 9.53 -25.89 31.93
#